data_AF-A0A6L4YBX4-F1
#
_entry.id   AF-A0A6L4YBX4-F1
#
_cell.length_a   1.000
_cell.length_b   1.000
_cell.length_c   1.000
_cell.angle_alpha   90.00
_cell.angle_beta   90.00
_cell.angle_gamma   90.00
#
_symmetry.space_group_name_H-M   'P 1'
#
loop_
_entity.id
_entity.type
_entity.pdbx_description
1 polymer ?
#
loop_
_entity_poly.entity_id
_entity_poly.type
_entity_poly.pdbx_seq_one_letter_code
_entity_poly.pdbx_strand_id
1 'polypeptide(L)'
;MPETGLSAMTVWLVRLGIRISHSRPYHPQTNGKDERFHRSFNCEVLAGRSFENLDCAQHAFDHWRTIYNHERPHDALMLDTPGSRYQSSARCYPEGLPQIEYGPDDDVCVPKENGHFRWRGKQFKVSNALKGLPIALRPRPTEDGLFDLFFCHHRFGSINLHEAKASA
;
A
#
# COMPACT_ATOMS: atom_id res chain seq x y z
N MET A 1 6.03 -17.85 -7.23
CA MET A 1 6.96 -17.28 -6.23
C MET A 1 6.13 -16.44 -5.28
N PRO A 2 6.03 -16.73 -3.97
CA PRO A 2 5.32 -15.81 -3.08
C PRO A 2 6.24 -14.62 -2.83
N GLU A 3 6.09 -13.56 -3.62
CA GLU A 3 6.66 -12.25 -3.30
C GLU A 3 5.89 -11.66 -2.10
N THR A 4 6.16 -12.15 -0.90
CA THR A 4 5.79 -11.47 0.35
C THR A 4 6.80 -10.35 0.67
N GLY A 5 7.14 -9.55 -0.34
CA GLY A 5 8.13 -8.49 -0.23
C GLY A 5 7.45 -7.15 0.01
N LEU A 6 7.36 -6.70 1.25
CA LEU A 6 7.02 -5.29 1.52
C LEU A 6 8.01 -4.38 0.77
N SER A 7 7.52 -3.48 -0.07
CA SER A 7 8.37 -2.47 -0.72
C SER A 7 8.66 -1.31 0.26
N ALA A 8 9.62 -0.44 -0.07
CA ALA A 8 9.87 0.78 0.69
C ALA A 8 8.61 1.69 0.75
N MET A 9 7.85 1.77 -0.35
CA MET A 9 6.59 2.49 -0.41
C MET A 9 5.54 1.85 0.51
N THR A 10 5.44 0.52 0.51
CA THR A 10 4.53 -0.24 1.39
C THR A 10 4.86 0.03 2.86
N VAL A 11 6.14 -0.01 3.23
CA VAL A 11 6.61 0.32 4.59
C VAL A 11 6.21 1.76 4.96
N TRP A 12 6.44 2.73 4.08
CA TRP A 12 6.08 4.13 4.32
C TRP A 12 4.57 4.31 4.55
N LEU A 13 3.72 3.76 3.67
CA LEU A 13 2.26 3.82 3.80
C LEU A 13 1.76 3.16 5.10
N VAL A 14 2.34 2.00 5.46
CA VAL A 14 2.00 1.33 6.73
C VAL A 14 2.41 2.18 7.93
N ARG A 15 3.55 2.89 7.89
CA ARG A 15 3.91 3.82 8.97
C ARG A 15 2.92 4.99 9.11
N LEU A 16 2.25 5.39 8.03
CA LEU A 16 1.20 6.40 8.05
C LEU A 16 -0.17 5.88 8.52
N GLY A 17 -0.27 4.63 8.97
CA GLY A 17 -1.55 4.05 9.38
C GLY A 17 -2.44 3.63 8.19
N ILE A 18 -1.90 3.55 6.98
CA ILE A 18 -2.65 3.19 5.77
C ILE A 18 -2.69 1.66 5.65
N ARG A 19 -3.89 1.12 5.43
CA ARG A 19 -4.06 -0.31 5.14
C ARG A 19 -3.86 -0.54 3.65
N ILE A 20 -3.02 -1.51 3.32
CA ILE A 20 -2.68 -1.83 1.95
C ILE A 20 -3.45 -3.08 1.54
N SER A 21 -4.07 -3.00 0.37
CA SER A 21 -4.75 -4.10 -0.29
C SER A 21 -4.24 -4.20 -1.73
N HIS A 22 -4.03 -5.43 -2.18
CA HIS A 22 -3.69 -5.71 -3.57
C HIS A 22 -4.89 -6.37 -4.25
N SER A 23 -5.17 -5.94 -5.49
CA SER A 23 -6.11 -6.66 -6.35
C SER A 23 -5.61 -8.08 -6.57
N ARG A 24 -6.52 -9.07 -6.57
CA ARG A 24 -6.13 -10.44 -6.89
C ARG A 24 -5.67 -10.51 -8.35
N PRO A 25 -4.65 -11.33 -8.66
CA PRO A 25 -4.31 -11.63 -10.04
C PRO A 25 -5.54 -12.08 -10.83
N TYR A 26 -5.62 -11.68 -12.10
CA TYR A 26 -6.72 -12.04 -13.02
C TYR A 26 -8.12 -11.56 -12.61
N HIS A 27 -8.22 -10.48 -11.80
CA HIS A 27 -9.50 -9.90 -11.41
C HIS A 27 -9.65 -8.46 -11.95
N PRO A 28 -9.83 -8.26 -13.28
CA PRO A 28 -9.84 -6.93 -13.92
C PRO A 28 -10.97 -6.02 -13.45
N GLN A 29 -12.04 -6.59 -12.89
CA GLN A 29 -13.21 -5.84 -12.43
C GLN A 29 -12.94 -4.78 -11.36
N THR A 30 -11.83 -4.89 -10.62
CA THR A 30 -11.44 -3.88 -9.62
C THR A 30 -10.84 -2.63 -10.25
N ASN A 31 -10.33 -2.72 -11.48
CA ASN A 31 -9.54 -1.65 -12.10
C ASN A 31 -10.37 -0.81 -13.09
N GLY A 32 -11.59 -1.24 -13.40
CA GLY A 32 -12.41 -0.63 -14.46
C GLY A 32 -12.72 0.85 -14.27
N LYS A 33 -12.75 1.35 -13.02
CA LYS A 33 -12.92 2.79 -12.73
C LYS A 33 -11.69 3.60 -13.13
N ASP A 34 -10.51 3.14 -12.73
CA ASP A 34 -9.24 3.78 -13.05
C ASP A 34 -8.96 3.70 -14.55
N GLU A 35 -9.25 2.55 -15.17
CA GLU A 35 -9.12 2.37 -16.62
C GLU A 35 -10.06 3.30 -17.40
N ARG A 36 -11.31 3.48 -16.93
CA ARG A 36 -12.25 4.43 -17.53
C ARG A 36 -11.76 5.86 -17.36
N PHE A 37 -11.26 6.23 -16.19
CA PHE A 37 -10.67 7.54 -15.94
C PHE A 37 -9.51 7.82 -16.91
N HIS A 38 -8.53 6.92 -16.98
CA HIS A 38 -7.39 7.06 -17.89
C HIS A 38 -7.81 7.14 -19.36
N ARG A 39 -8.81 6.36 -19.76
CA ARG A 39 -9.35 6.43 -21.13
C ARG A 39 -9.96 7.80 -21.41
N SER A 40 -10.82 8.30 -20.54
CA SER A 40 -11.43 9.64 -20.69
C SER A 40 -10.37 10.73 -20.74
N PHE A 41 -9.39 10.69 -19.83
CA PHE A 41 -8.29 11.64 -19.82
C PHE A 41 -7.49 11.62 -21.12
N ASN A 42 -7.11 10.43 -21.58
CA ASN A 42 -6.37 10.26 -22.83
C ASN A 42 -7.17 10.80 -24.02
N CYS A 43 -8.44 10.43 -24.17
CA CYS A 43 -9.27 10.84 -25.30
C CYS A 43 -9.56 12.35 -25.32
N GLU A 44 -9.76 12.96 -24.16
CA GLU A 44 -10.28 14.34 -24.05
C GLU A 44 -9.15 15.37 -23.88
N VAL A 45 -7.98 14.96 -23.37
CA VAL A 45 -6.89 15.87 -23.00
C VAL A 45 -5.58 15.60 -23.74
N LEU A 46 -5.24 14.34 -24.00
CA LEU A 46 -3.92 13.99 -24.56
C LEU A 46 -3.94 13.66 -26.05
N ALA A 47 -4.98 12.98 -26.52
CA ALA A 47 -5.07 12.48 -27.89
C ALA A 47 -5.05 13.65 -28.90
N GLY A 48 -4.07 13.62 -29.81
CA GLY A 48 -3.93 14.63 -30.86
C GLY A 48 -3.46 16.00 -30.38
N ARG A 49 -2.99 16.12 -29.14
CA ARG A 49 -2.46 17.37 -28.57
C ARG A 49 -0.97 17.25 -28.26
N SER A 50 -0.25 18.32 -28.57
CA SER A 50 1.14 18.53 -28.14
C SER A 50 1.16 19.77 -27.25
N PHE A 51 1.88 19.70 -26.14
CA PHE A 51 2.06 20.84 -25.24
C PHE A 51 3.44 21.44 -25.48
N GLU A 52 3.49 22.76 -25.58
CA GLU A 52 4.75 23.49 -25.81
C GLU A 52 5.68 23.41 -24.60
N ASN A 53 5.11 23.38 -23.39
CA ASN A 53 5.82 23.27 -22.12
C ASN A 53 4.91 22.64 -21.04
N LEU A 54 5.48 22.41 -19.86
CA LEU A 54 4.77 21.79 -18.74
C LEU A 54 3.64 22.67 -18.18
N ASP A 55 3.77 24.00 -18.24
CA ASP A 55 2.75 24.92 -17.73
C ASP A 55 1.47 24.87 -18.58
N CYS A 56 1.64 24.80 -19.90
CA CYS A 56 0.53 24.59 -20.84
C CYS A 56 -0.18 23.26 -20.59
N ALA A 57 0.58 22.19 -20.33
CA ALA A 57 0.01 20.90 -19.96
C ALA A 57 -0.75 20.97 -18.62
N GLN A 58 -0.16 21.59 -17.61
CA GLN A 58 -0.76 21.76 -16.29
C GLN A 58 -2.08 22.52 -16.35
N HIS A 59 -2.14 23.63 -17.11
CA HIS A 59 -3.39 24.36 -17.32
C HIS A 59 -4.48 23.50 -17.98
N ALA A 60 -4.12 22.72 -19.00
CA ALA A 60 -5.08 21.80 -19.63
C ALA A 60 -5.57 20.73 -18.64
N PHE A 61 -4.70 20.22 -17.77
CA PHE A 61 -5.04 19.20 -16.77
C PHE A 61 -5.93 19.78 -15.67
N ASP A 62 -5.64 20.98 -15.17
CA ASP A 62 -6.45 21.64 -14.15
C ASP A 62 -7.84 22.01 -14.67
N HIS A 63 -7.92 22.48 -15.92
CA HIS A 63 -9.19 22.76 -16.57
C HIS A 63 -10.02 21.48 -16.71
N TRP A 64 -9.43 20.40 -17.25
CA TRP A 64 -10.14 19.13 -17.40
C TRP A 64 -10.52 18.51 -16.06
N ARG A 65 -9.67 18.61 -15.03
CA ARG A 65 -9.99 18.16 -13.67
C ARG A 65 -11.24 18.85 -13.12
N THR A 66 -11.39 20.15 -13.39
CA THR A 66 -12.57 20.91 -12.97
C THR A 66 -13.83 20.36 -13.64
N ILE A 67 -13.80 20.19 -14.97
CA ILE A 67 -14.92 19.61 -15.72
C ILE A 67 -15.25 18.20 -15.23
N TYR A 68 -14.24 17.33 -15.14
CA TYR A 68 -14.44 15.93 -14.78
C TYR A 68 -15.04 15.75 -13.38
N ASN A 69 -14.57 16.55 -12.42
CA ASN A 69 -14.97 16.42 -11.01
C ASN A 69 -16.24 17.22 -10.65
N HIS A 70 -16.56 18.31 -11.36
CA HIS A 70 -17.61 19.25 -10.95
C HIS A 70 -18.69 19.52 -11.99
N GLU A 71 -18.53 19.09 -13.24
CA GLU A 71 -19.50 19.36 -14.31
C GLU A 71 -19.98 18.08 -15.01
N ARG A 72 -19.09 17.10 -15.17
CA ARG A 72 -19.40 15.85 -15.88
C ARG A 72 -20.36 14.99 -15.05
N PRO A 73 -21.54 14.62 -15.59
CA PRO A 73 -22.41 13.63 -14.95
C PRO A 73 -21.84 12.22 -15.11
N HIS A 74 -21.94 11.40 -14.06
CA HIS A 74 -21.50 9.99 -14.09
C HIS A 74 -22.66 9.05 -13.80
N ASP A 75 -22.89 8.08 -14.68
CA ASP A 75 -23.97 7.08 -14.52
C ASP A 75 -23.88 6.32 -13.19
N ALA A 76 -22.66 5.97 -12.77
CA ALA A 76 -22.41 5.29 -11.50
C ALA A 76 -22.79 6.14 -10.26
N LEU A 77 -23.00 7.44 -10.45
CA LEU A 77 -23.38 8.40 -9.44
C LEU A 77 -24.79 8.97 -9.67
N MET A 78 -25.64 8.29 -10.45
CA MET A 78 -26.99 8.78 -10.81
C MET A 78 -26.97 10.15 -11.48
N LEU A 79 -26.02 10.35 -12.40
CA LEU A 79 -25.78 11.61 -13.12
C LEU A 79 -25.28 12.77 -12.24
N ASP A 80 -24.87 12.49 -11.01
CA ASP A 80 -24.16 13.44 -10.17
C ASP A 80 -22.65 13.47 -10.51
N THR A 81 -21.94 14.43 -9.92
CA THR A 81 -20.52 14.69 -10.15
C THR A 81 -19.65 14.04 -9.06
N PRO A 82 -18.38 13.68 -9.34
CA PRO A 82 -17.49 13.12 -8.32
C PRO A 82 -17.31 14.05 -7.11
N GLY A 83 -17.28 15.37 -7.35
CA GLY A 83 -17.15 16.40 -6.33
C GLY A 83 -18.31 16.42 -5.33
N SER A 84 -19.51 16.02 -5.72
CA SER A 84 -20.67 15.92 -4.81
C SER A 84 -20.49 14.88 -3.70
N ARG A 85 -19.67 13.85 -3.95
CA ARG A 85 -19.41 12.73 -3.02
C ARG A 85 -18.08 12.86 -2.31
N TYR A 86 -17.17 13.66 -2.86
CA TYR A 86 -15.84 13.81 -2.29
C TYR A 86 -15.89 14.62 -1.00
N GLN A 87 -15.24 14.09 0.03
CA GLN A 87 -14.99 14.79 1.28
C GLN A 87 -13.49 14.75 1.58
N SER A 88 -12.90 15.89 1.88
CA SER A 88 -11.52 15.96 2.33
C SER A 88 -11.32 15.11 3.58
N SER A 89 -10.24 14.34 3.60
CA SER A 89 -9.86 13.53 4.75
C SER A 89 -9.62 14.41 5.98
N ALA A 90 -10.22 14.05 7.11
CA ALA A 90 -9.92 14.68 8.41
C ALA A 90 -8.50 14.34 8.91
N ARG A 91 -7.83 13.36 8.32
CA ARG A 91 -6.44 13.02 8.64
C ARG A 91 -5.50 13.99 7.94
N CYS A 92 -4.79 14.79 8.72
CA CYS A 92 -3.69 15.63 8.24
C CYS A 92 -2.48 14.78 7.83
N TYR A 93 -1.71 15.28 6.88
CA TYR A 93 -0.40 14.71 6.56
C TYR A 93 0.58 15.01 7.70
N PRO A 94 1.23 14.01 8.31
CA PRO A 94 2.16 14.26 9.40
C PRO A 94 3.52 14.74 8.87
N GLU A 95 4.13 15.74 9.53
CA GLU A 95 5.45 16.26 9.15
C GLU A 95 6.58 15.23 9.34
N GLY A 96 6.39 14.30 10.29
CA GLY A 96 7.30 13.20 10.57
C GLY A 96 6.55 11.89 10.71
N LEU A 97 7.20 10.79 10.36
CA LEU A 97 6.60 9.47 10.52
C LEU A 97 6.50 9.10 12.01
N PRO A 98 5.35 8.58 12.47
CA PRO A 98 5.15 8.26 13.87
C PRO A 98 6.15 7.19 14.34
N GLN A 99 6.42 7.21 15.65
CA GLN A 99 7.22 6.18 16.30
C GLN A 99 6.50 4.83 16.19
N ILE A 100 7.28 3.77 15.99
CA ILE A 100 6.74 2.41 15.93
C ILE A 100 6.71 1.88 17.36
N GLU A 101 5.50 1.61 17.83
CA GLU A 101 5.24 1.06 19.17
C GLU A 101 4.49 -0.25 19.05
N TYR A 102 4.88 -1.22 19.88
CA TYR A 102 4.28 -2.54 19.97
C TYR A 102 3.80 -2.80 21.40
N GLY A 103 2.85 -3.72 21.55
CA GLY A 103 2.31 -4.06 22.86
C GLY A 103 3.34 -4.79 23.74
N PRO A 104 3.14 -4.83 25.07
CA PRO A 104 4.04 -5.52 25.99
C PRO A 104 4.12 -7.04 25.75
N ASP A 105 3.07 -7.62 25.15
CA ASP A 105 2.99 -9.05 24.82
C ASP A 105 3.59 -9.40 23.45
N ASP A 106 4.07 -8.40 22.69
CA ASP A 106 4.64 -8.62 21.37
C ASP A 106 6.13 -8.99 21.47
N ASP A 107 6.52 -10.11 20.84
CA ASP A 107 7.93 -10.43 20.64
C ASP A 107 8.48 -9.50 19.53
N VAL A 108 9.31 -8.52 19.89
CA VAL A 108 9.87 -7.54 18.92
C VAL A 108 11.28 -7.92 18.52
N CYS A 109 11.57 -7.85 17.21
CA CYS A 109 12.93 -7.98 16.70
C CYS A 109 13.23 -6.92 15.63
N VAL A 110 14.51 -6.66 15.38
CA VAL A 110 14.96 -5.70 14.36
C VAL A 110 15.77 -6.44 13.31
N PRO A 111 15.31 -6.49 12.05
CA PRO A 111 16.09 -7.05 10.96
C PRO A 111 17.38 -6.26 10.72
N LYS A 112 18.48 -7.01 10.56
CA LYS A 112 19.79 -6.50 10.21
C LYS A 112 19.86 -6.15 8.72
N GLU A 113 21.07 -5.88 8.25
CA GLU A 113 21.36 -5.73 6.84
C GLU A 113 20.84 -6.94 6.04
N ASN A 114 20.30 -6.67 4.85
CA ASN A 114 19.67 -7.66 3.96
C ASN A 114 18.42 -8.36 4.54
N GLY A 115 17.74 -7.74 5.51
CA GLY A 115 16.45 -8.20 6.02
C GLY A 115 16.54 -9.49 6.86
N HIS A 116 17.73 -9.87 7.32
CA HIS A 116 17.91 -11.04 8.16
C HIS A 116 17.72 -10.73 9.64
N PHE A 117 17.03 -11.61 10.36
CA PHE A 117 16.95 -11.53 11.81
C PHE A 117 17.06 -12.92 12.45
N ARG A 118 17.47 -12.94 13.72
CA ARG A 118 17.53 -14.17 14.53
C ARG A 118 16.46 -14.10 15.60
N TRP A 119 15.71 -15.17 15.75
CA TRP A 119 14.68 -15.28 16.77
C TRP A 119 14.55 -16.75 17.21
N ARG A 120 14.47 -16.99 18.53
CA ARG A 120 14.48 -18.32 19.16
C ARG A 120 15.54 -19.28 18.59
N GLY A 121 16.76 -18.77 18.43
CA GLY A 121 17.90 -19.55 17.93
C GLY A 121 17.93 -19.78 16.41
N LYS A 122 16.83 -19.56 15.68
CA LYS A 122 16.71 -19.74 14.23
C LYS A 122 16.89 -18.42 13.45
N GLN A 123 17.29 -18.51 12.18
CA GLN A 123 17.49 -17.36 11.29
C GLN A 123 16.42 -17.29 10.19
N PHE A 124 15.80 -16.12 10.09
CA PHE A 124 14.74 -15.81 9.14
C PHE A 124 15.17 -14.67 8.22
N LYS A 125 14.45 -14.52 7.10
CA LYS A 125 14.65 -13.44 6.13
C LYS A 125 13.30 -12.78 5.87
N VAL A 126 13.28 -11.46 5.91
CA VAL A 126 12.15 -10.61 5.53
C VAL A 126 12.59 -9.65 4.43
N SER A 127 11.67 -8.82 3.95
CA SER A 127 12.00 -7.79 2.96
C SER A 127 13.12 -6.87 3.45
N ASN A 128 14.03 -6.53 2.54
CA ASN A 128 15.09 -5.54 2.78
C ASN A 128 14.53 -4.16 3.17
N ALA A 129 13.29 -3.85 2.79
CA ALA A 129 12.63 -2.60 3.17
C ALA A 129 12.40 -2.45 4.69
N LEU A 130 12.50 -3.55 5.44
CA LEU A 130 12.38 -3.57 6.91
C LEU A 130 13.73 -3.48 7.63
N LYS A 131 14.85 -3.26 6.90
CA LYS A 131 16.18 -3.10 7.50
C LYS A 131 16.14 -2.01 8.58
N GLY A 132 16.55 -2.36 9.80
CA GLY A 132 16.64 -1.41 10.93
C GLY A 132 15.29 -0.98 11.51
N LEU A 133 14.17 -1.56 11.06
CA LEU A 133 12.84 -1.25 11.58
C LEU A 133 12.34 -2.40 12.47
N PRO A 134 11.80 -2.12 13.66
CA PRO A 134 11.26 -3.17 14.52
C PRO A 134 10.05 -3.83 13.86
N ILE A 135 9.97 -5.15 14.02
CA ILE A 135 8.83 -5.98 13.62
C ILE A 135 8.35 -6.78 14.83
N ALA A 136 7.05 -7.03 14.91
CA ALA A 136 6.45 -7.86 15.95
C ALA A 136 6.16 -9.26 15.43
N LEU A 137 6.39 -10.25 16.30
CA LEU A 137 6.00 -11.63 16.14
C LEU A 137 4.87 -11.92 17.13
N ARG A 138 3.74 -12.40 16.63
CA ARG A 138 2.56 -12.73 17.45
C ARG A 138 2.22 -14.20 17.28
N PRO A 139 2.07 -14.98 18.36
CA PRO A 139 1.62 -16.37 18.25
C PRO A 139 0.18 -16.41 17.70
N ARG A 140 -0.13 -17.38 16.83
CA ARG A 140 -1.52 -17.65 16.49
C ARG A 140 -2.17 -18.45 17.62
N PRO A 141 -3.30 -17.99 18.19
CA PRO A 141 -3.95 -18.69 19.31
C PRO A 141 -4.37 -20.14 18.99
N THR A 142 -4.61 -20.43 17.71
CA THR A 142 -5.20 -21.70 17.25
C THR A 142 -4.17 -22.70 16.71
N GLU A 143 -2.90 -22.31 16.54
CA GLU A 143 -1.88 -23.13 15.87
C GLU A 143 -0.55 -23.05 16.65
N ASP A 144 -0.18 -24.15 17.31
CA ASP A 144 1.08 -24.21 18.06
C ASP A 144 2.29 -24.09 17.13
N GLY A 145 3.28 -23.31 17.55
CA GLY A 145 4.49 -23.02 16.80
C GLY A 145 4.34 -22.10 15.58
N LEU A 146 3.14 -21.60 15.26
CA LEU A 146 2.94 -20.65 14.17
C LEU A 146 2.84 -19.21 14.66
N PHE A 147 3.69 -18.34 14.11
CA PHE A 147 3.79 -16.93 14.48
C PHE A 147 3.52 -16.06 13.27
N ASP A 148 2.68 -15.04 13.43
CA ASP A 148 2.45 -14.03 12.42
C ASP A 148 3.40 -12.86 12.59
N LEU A 149 3.92 -12.37 11.45
CA LEU A 149 4.82 -11.22 11.38
C LEU A 149 4.03 -9.95 11.09
N PHE A 150 4.24 -8.95 11.93
CA PHE A 150 3.57 -7.66 11.85
C PHE A 150 4.57 -6.51 11.74
N PHE A 151 4.30 -5.61 10.80
CA PHE A 151 4.91 -4.30 10.74
C PHE A 151 3.83 -3.25 11.00
N CYS A 152 3.95 -2.50 12.10
CA CYS A 152 2.84 -1.71 12.67
C CYS A 152 1.53 -2.53 12.72
N HIS A 153 0.47 -2.07 12.04
CA HIS A 153 -0.82 -2.76 11.92
C HIS A 153 -0.92 -3.77 10.76
N HIS A 154 0.13 -3.94 9.96
CA HIS A 154 0.10 -4.73 8.73
C HIS A 154 0.74 -6.11 8.92
N ARG A 155 -0.06 -7.17 8.79
CA ARG A 155 0.42 -8.57 8.74
C ARG A 155 1.02 -8.84 7.36
N PHE A 156 2.29 -9.22 7.31
CA PHE A 156 3.00 -9.41 6.04
C PHE A 156 3.55 -10.83 5.83
N GLY A 157 3.47 -11.69 6.83
CA GLY A 157 3.93 -13.06 6.71
C GLY A 157 3.66 -13.88 7.96
N SER A 158 4.11 -15.14 7.93
CA SER A 158 4.08 -16.04 9.07
C SER A 158 5.33 -16.92 9.09
N ILE A 159 5.71 -17.38 10.28
CA ILE A 159 6.83 -18.26 10.53
C ILE A 159 6.33 -19.47 11.30
N ASN A 160 6.62 -20.66 10.79
CA ASN A 160 6.39 -21.91 11.49
C ASN A 160 7.69 -22.35 12.20
N LEU A 161 7.64 -22.52 13.51
CA LEU A 161 8.76 -23.00 14.32
C LEU A 161 8.99 -24.51 14.20
N HIS A 162 7.99 -25.28 13.80
CA HIS A 162 8.10 -26.73 13.60
C HIS A 162 8.58 -27.12 12.20
N GLU A 163 8.45 -26.22 11.22
CA GLU A 163 9.09 -26.41 9.93
C GLU A 163 10.61 -26.19 10.06
N ALA A 164 11.36 -27.28 9.98
CA ALA A 164 12.76 -27.24 9.60
C ALA A 164 12.81 -26.77 8.14
N LYS A 165 13.63 -25.75 7.82
CA LYS A 165 13.87 -25.34 6.44
C LYS A 165 14.27 -26.55 5.60
N ALA A 166 13.45 -26.89 4.60
CA ALA A 166 13.96 -27.57 3.42
C ALA A 166 14.89 -26.58 2.71
N SER A 167 16.16 -26.92 2.69
CA SER A 167 17.21 -26.26 1.91
C SER A 167 16.88 -26.35 0.42
N ALA A 168 16.94 -25.22 -0.29
CA ALA A 168 17.40 -25.11 -1.68
C ALA A 168 17.74 -23.65 -1.98
#